data_AF-A0A1F6THP8-F1
#
_entry.id   AF-A0A1F6THP8-F1
#
_cell.length_a   1.000
_cell.length_b   1.000
_cell.length_c   1.000
_cell.angle_alpha   90.00
_cell.angle_beta   90.00
_cell.angle_gamma   90.00
#
_symmetry.space_group_name_H-M   'P 1'
#
loop_
_entity.id
_entity.type
_entity.pdbx_description
1 polymer ?
#
loop_
_entity_poly.entity_id
_entity_poly.type
_entity_poly.pdbx_seq_one_letter_code
_entity_poly.pdbx_strand_id
1 'polypeptide(L)'
;MAKLLVLNGPNLNLLGEREPEHYGAATLDEINGRLRRQAEAAGHQIDFFQSNAEHELVERVQQAMKQKVAFVIVNPAAYTHTSVALRDALAATRIPFIEVHLSNVHAREPFRQHSYF
;
A
#
# COMPACT_ATOMS: atom_id res chain seq x y z
N MET A 1 -10.16 -17.65 -8.48
CA MET A 1 -10.42 -16.29 -7.94
C MET A 1 -9.54 -16.08 -6.71
N ALA A 2 -8.59 -15.15 -6.80
CA ALA A 2 -7.69 -14.82 -5.68
C ALA A 2 -8.20 -13.58 -4.93
N LYS A 3 -7.89 -13.46 -3.64
CA LYS A 3 -8.16 -12.26 -2.84
C LYS A 3 -6.88 -11.42 -2.74
N LEU A 4 -6.95 -10.18 -3.21
CA LEU A 4 -5.86 -9.21 -3.20
C LEU A 4 -6.16 -8.14 -2.16
N LEU A 5 -5.12 -7.61 -1.53
CA LEU A 5 -5.22 -6.45 -0.64
C LEU A 5 -4.31 -5.33 -1.13
N VAL A 6 -4.83 -4.13 -1.26
CA VAL A 6 -4.04 -2.91 -1.42
C VAL A 6 -3.95 -2.21 -0.08
N LEU A 7 -2.73 -2.04 0.43
CA LEU A 7 -2.43 -1.43 1.72
C LEU A 7 -1.70 -0.09 1.50
N ASN A 8 -2.33 1.01 1.91
CA ASN A 8 -1.82 2.36 1.74
C ASN A 8 -1.47 2.98 3.10
N GLY A 9 -0.24 3.46 3.22
CA GLY A 9 0.29 4.10 4.41
C GLY A 9 -0.18 5.55 4.60
N PRO A 10 0.52 6.29 5.49
CA PRO A 10 0.09 7.60 5.93
C PRO A 10 0.09 8.64 4.80
N ASN A 11 -0.86 9.57 4.89
CA ASN A 11 -1.07 10.72 4.01
C ASN A 11 -1.50 10.39 2.57
N LEU A 12 -1.56 9.12 2.16
CA LEU A 12 -2.06 8.76 0.82
C LEU A 12 -3.57 9.03 0.66
N ASN A 13 -4.31 9.15 1.76
CA ASN A 13 -5.69 9.63 1.73
C ASN A 13 -5.84 11.09 1.30
N LEU A 14 -4.74 11.87 1.28
CA LEU A 14 -4.74 13.28 0.87
C LEU A 14 -4.36 13.46 -0.62
N LEU A 15 -4.26 12.37 -1.39
CA LEU A 15 -4.04 12.44 -2.84
C LEU A 15 -5.19 13.18 -3.52
N GLY A 16 -4.85 14.06 -4.46
CA GLY A 16 -5.79 14.94 -5.15
C GLY A 16 -6.06 16.27 -4.43
N GLU A 17 -5.75 16.38 -3.13
CA GLU A 17 -5.88 17.63 -2.36
C GLU A 17 -4.53 18.32 -2.12
N ARG A 18 -3.41 17.59 -2.19
CA ARG A 18 -2.04 18.10 -2.01
C ARG A 18 -1.23 18.09 -3.30
N GLU A 19 -0.50 19.19 -3.54
CA GLU A 19 0.63 19.32 -4.48
C GLU A 19 0.45 18.54 -5.81
N PRO A 20 -0.48 18.98 -6.70
CA PRO A 20 -0.81 18.28 -7.94
C PRO A 20 0.40 18.04 -8.86
N GLU A 21 1.40 18.92 -8.77
CA GLU A 21 2.61 18.93 -9.58
C GLU A 21 3.53 17.72 -9.33
N HIS A 22 3.46 17.10 -8.15
CA HIS A 22 4.35 15.98 -7.77
C HIS A 22 3.66 14.61 -7.78
N TYR A 23 2.38 14.54 -7.43
CA TYR A 23 1.65 13.28 -7.24
C TYR A 23 0.53 13.04 -8.27
N GLY A 24 0.31 14.01 -9.16
CA GLY A 24 -0.80 14.01 -10.12
C GLY A 24 -2.13 14.40 -9.47
N ALA A 25 -3.14 14.59 -10.31
CA ALA A 25 -4.49 14.98 -9.86
C ALA A 25 -5.36 13.81 -9.38
N ALA A 26 -4.88 12.57 -9.53
CA ALA A 26 -5.70 11.39 -9.24
C ALA A 26 -5.86 11.19 -7.72
N THR A 27 -7.10 11.05 -7.27
CA THR A 27 -7.38 10.73 -5.86
C THR A 27 -7.11 9.26 -5.56
N LEU A 28 -6.96 8.93 -4.27
CA LEU A 28 -6.82 7.52 -3.86
C LEU A 28 -8.04 6.68 -4.28
N ASP A 29 -9.24 7.26 -4.22
CA ASP A 29 -10.48 6.59 -4.63
C ASP A 29 -10.53 6.31 -6.14
N GLU A 30 -10.05 7.24 -6.97
CA GLU A 30 -9.93 7.03 -8.41
C GLU A 30 -8.95 5.91 -8.74
N ILE A 31 -7.81 5.87 -8.04
CA ILE A 31 -6.82 4.80 -8.15
C ILE A 31 -7.45 3.46 -7.76
N ASN A 32 -8.12 3.39 -6.62
CA ASN A 32 -8.81 2.19 -6.13
C ASN A 32 -9.89 1.72 -7.11
N GLY A 33 -10.66 2.65 -7.68
CA GLY A 33 -11.67 2.34 -8.70
C GLY A 33 -11.08 1.74 -9.97
N ARG A 34 -9.92 2.23 -10.44
CA ARG A 34 -9.19 1.63 -11.58
C ARG A 34 -8.69 0.22 -11.25
N LEU A 35 -8.08 0.05 -10.08
CA LEU A 35 -7.56 -1.25 -9.63
C LEU A 35 -8.68 -2.28 -9.47
N ARG A 36 -9.84 -1.87 -8.92
CA ARG A 36 -11.03 -2.72 -8.81
C ARG A 36 -11.49 -3.25 -10.15
N ARG A 37 -11.66 -2.37 -11.15
CA ARG A 37 -12.03 -2.77 -12.51
C ARG A 37 -11.03 -3.74 -13.14
N GLN A 38 -9.73 -3.50 -12.95
CA GLN A 38 -8.69 -4.39 -13.48
C GLN A 38 -8.71 -5.78 -12.81
N ALA A 39 -8.85 -5.83 -11.49
CA ALA A 39 -8.92 -7.10 -10.75
C ALA A 39 -10.17 -7.89 -11.12
N GLU A 40 -11.34 -7.23 -11.22
CA GLU A 40 -12.60 -7.86 -11.62
C GLU A 40 -12.52 -8.41 -13.04
N ALA A 41 -11.98 -7.63 -14.00
CA ALA A 41 -11.77 -8.08 -15.37
C ALA A 41 -10.83 -9.30 -15.46
N ALA A 42 -9.90 -9.44 -14.51
CA ALA A 42 -8.99 -10.59 -14.39
C ALA A 42 -9.57 -11.74 -13.54
N GLY A 43 -10.79 -11.64 -13.01
CA GLY A 43 -11.43 -12.69 -12.20
C GLY A 43 -10.91 -12.81 -10.76
N HIS A 44 -10.44 -11.71 -10.18
CA HIS A 44 -9.94 -11.61 -8.80
C HIS A 44 -10.80 -10.67 -7.94
N GLN A 45 -10.75 -10.87 -6.63
CA GLN A 45 -11.30 -9.95 -5.63
C GLN A 45 -10.18 -9.03 -5.13
N ILE A 46 -10.50 -7.77 -4.88
CA ILE A 46 -9.53 -6.80 -4.35
C ILE A 46 -10.18 -5.93 -3.27
N ASP A 47 -9.51 -5.88 -2.13
CA ASP A 47 -9.84 -5.03 -0.99
C ASP A 47 -8.81 -3.91 -0.84
N PHE A 48 -9.22 -2.80 -0.24
CA PHE A 48 -8.39 -1.63 -0.05
C PHE A 48 -8.40 -1.26 1.44
N PHE A 49 -7.25 -0.88 1.96
CA PHE A 49 -7.13 -0.34 3.31
C PHE A 49 -6.11 0.79 3.32
N GLN A 50 -6.46 1.91 3.96
CA GLN A 50 -5.57 3.03 4.17
C GLN A 50 -5.59 3.39 5.65
N SER A 51 -4.43 3.66 6.23
CA SER A 51 -4.35 4.25 7.55
C SER A 51 -3.11 5.13 7.71
N ASN A 52 -3.25 6.14 8.57
CA ASN A 52 -2.15 6.96 9.04
C ASN A 52 -1.45 6.36 10.26
N ALA A 53 -2.06 5.37 10.91
CA ALA A 53 -1.57 4.74 12.10
C ALA A 53 -0.84 3.43 11.78
N GLU A 54 0.44 3.34 12.14
CA GLU A 54 1.26 2.14 11.90
C GLU A 54 0.63 0.85 12.46
N HIS A 55 0.10 0.91 13.68
CA HIS A 55 -0.51 -0.25 14.33
C HIS A 55 -1.72 -0.79 13.55
N GLU A 56 -2.55 0.07 12.96
CA GLU A 56 -3.70 -0.35 12.15
C GLU A 56 -3.25 -1.06 10.86
N LEU A 57 -2.14 -0.61 10.25
CA LEU A 57 -1.56 -1.28 9.08
C LEU A 57 -1.02 -2.66 9.46
N VAL A 58 -0.32 -2.77 10.58
CA VAL A 58 0.19 -4.05 11.13
C VAL A 58 -0.97 -5.01 11.43
N GLU A 59 -2.01 -4.54 12.10
CA GLU A 59 -3.20 -5.33 12.40
C GLU A 59 -3.90 -5.78 11.12
N ARG A 60 -4.01 -4.91 10.11
CA ARG A 60 -4.61 -5.24 8.81
C ARG A 60 -3.86 -6.36 8.10
N VAL A 61 -2.52 -6.36 8.16
CA VAL A 61 -1.68 -7.44 7.60
C VAL A 61 -1.94 -8.77 8.32
N GLN A 62 -1.99 -8.75 9.66
CA GLN A 62 -2.29 -9.95 10.45
C GLN A 62 -3.72 -10.49 10.17
N GLN A 63 -4.70 -9.60 9.97
CA GLN A 63 -6.05 -9.97 9.57
C GLN A 63 -6.08 -10.58 8.16
N ALA A 64 -5.29 -10.04 7.21
CA ALA A 64 -5.21 -10.55 5.84
C ALA A 64 -4.79 -12.03 5.81
N MET A 65 -3.87 -12.44 6.69
CA MET A 65 -3.47 -13.84 6.85
C MET A 65 -4.65 -14.72 7.25
N LYS A 66 -5.43 -14.31 8.26
CA LYS A 66 -6.62 -15.04 8.71
C LYS A 66 -7.69 -15.13 7.61
N GLN A 67 -7.80 -14.10 6.78
CA GLN A 67 -8.73 -14.01 5.65
C GLN A 67 -8.28 -14.79 4.41
N LYS A 68 -7.08 -15.40 4.44
CA LYS A 68 -6.45 -16.08 3.30
C LYS A 68 -6.30 -15.16 2.08
N VAL A 69 -5.90 -13.91 2.33
CA VAL A 69 -5.47 -13.01 1.26
C VAL A 69 -4.27 -13.65 0.55
N ALA A 70 -4.35 -13.73 -0.77
CA ALA A 70 -3.37 -14.39 -1.60
C ALA A 70 -2.16 -13.50 -1.92
N PHE A 71 -2.35 -12.18 -1.93
CA PHE A 71 -1.31 -11.22 -2.30
C PHE A 71 -1.58 -9.83 -1.73
N VAL A 72 -0.52 -9.09 -1.36
CA VAL A 72 -0.62 -7.69 -0.92
C VAL A 72 0.13 -6.76 -1.88
N ILE A 73 -0.53 -5.69 -2.31
CA ILE A 73 0.11 -4.55 -2.96
C ILE A 73 0.24 -3.48 -1.88
N VAL A 74 1.45 -3.05 -1.53
CA VAL A 74 1.67 -2.13 -0.41
C VAL A 74 2.39 -0.87 -0.86
N ASN A 75 1.85 0.28 -0.49
CA ASN A 75 2.56 1.56 -0.51
C ASN A 75 2.66 2.05 0.95
N PRO A 76 3.76 1.79 1.67
CA PRO A 76 3.90 2.21 3.05
C PRO A 76 4.06 3.74 3.21
N ALA A 77 4.16 4.50 2.12
CA ALA A 77 4.43 5.94 2.12
C ALA A 77 5.68 6.28 2.96
N ALA A 78 5.57 7.19 3.94
CA ALA A 78 6.71 7.55 4.80
C ALA A 78 7.23 6.36 5.63
N TYR A 79 6.38 5.39 5.96
CA TYR A 79 6.78 4.21 6.74
C TYR A 79 7.70 3.26 5.98
N THR A 80 7.83 3.42 4.67
CA THR A 80 8.83 2.72 3.85
C THR A 80 10.23 2.85 4.45
N HIS A 81 10.50 4.02 5.01
CA HIS A 81 11.83 4.44 5.44
C HIS A 81 12.04 4.36 6.96
N THR A 82 11.04 3.89 7.71
CA THR A 82 11.09 3.90 9.18
C THR A 82 10.50 2.65 9.84
N SER A 83 9.54 1.98 9.21
CA SER A 83 8.73 0.95 9.87
C SER A 83 9.31 -0.44 9.70
N VAL A 84 10.17 -0.83 10.64
CA VAL A 84 10.59 -2.23 10.80
C VAL A 84 9.40 -3.09 11.27
N ALA A 85 8.47 -2.53 12.04
CA ALA A 85 7.31 -3.26 12.56
C ALA A 85 6.35 -3.74 11.45
N LEU A 86 6.03 -2.87 10.48
CA LEU A 86 5.16 -3.25 9.36
C LEU A 86 5.86 -4.23 8.40
N ARG A 87 7.16 -4.03 8.17
CA ARG A 87 8.01 -5.00 7.46
C ARG A 87 7.92 -6.38 8.10
N ASP A 88 8.12 -6.46 9.42
CA ASP A 88 8.13 -7.73 10.13
C ASP A 88 6.75 -8.38 10.16
N ALA A 89 5.67 -7.59 10.21
CA ALA A 89 4.31 -8.11 10.06
C ALA A 89 4.12 -8.80 8.69
N LEU A 90 4.57 -8.19 7.59
CA LEU A 90 4.50 -8.80 6.26
C LEU A 90 5.33 -10.09 6.20
N ALA A 91 6.57 -10.06 6.70
CA ALA A 91 7.45 -11.23 6.72
C ALA A 91 6.86 -12.39 7.56
N ALA A 92 6.27 -12.08 8.72
CA ALA A 92 5.68 -13.06 9.63
C ALA A 92 4.44 -13.76 9.03
N THR A 93 3.62 -13.03 8.29
CA THR A 93 2.42 -13.60 7.65
C THR A 93 2.72 -14.45 6.42
N ARG A 94 3.91 -14.29 5.80
CA ARG A 94 4.34 -14.97 4.57
C ARG A 94 3.40 -14.76 3.38
N ILE A 95 2.55 -13.74 3.43
CA ILE A 95 1.73 -13.35 2.28
C ILE A 95 2.68 -12.68 1.28
N PRO A 96 2.75 -13.13 0.02
CA PRO A 96 3.58 -12.47 -0.97
C PRO A 96 3.09 -11.03 -1.18
N PHE A 97 4.02 -10.10 -1.33
CA PHE A 97 3.70 -8.69 -1.53
C PHE A 97 4.60 -8.02 -2.57
N ILE A 98 4.11 -6.92 -3.14
CA ILE A 98 4.88 -5.97 -3.94
C ILE A 98 4.77 -4.60 -3.28
N GLU A 99 5.93 -3.99 -3.05
CA GLU A 99 6.06 -2.60 -2.66
C GLU A 99 5.88 -1.69 -3.90
N VAL A 100 5.08 -0.64 -3.77
CA VAL A 100 4.86 0.35 -4.83
C VAL A 100 4.99 1.77 -4.29
N HIS A 101 5.50 2.66 -5.14
CA HIS A 101 5.60 4.10 -4.89
C HIS A 101 4.99 4.87 -6.04
N LEU A 102 4.28 5.96 -5.74
CA LEU A 102 3.75 6.86 -6.77
C LEU A 102 4.85 7.72 -7.41
N SER A 103 5.93 7.99 -6.68
CA SER A 103 7.06 8.82 -7.10
C SER A 103 8.36 8.03 -7.10
N ASN A 104 9.37 8.48 -7.85
CA ASN A 104 10.71 7.90 -7.79
C ASN A 104 11.41 8.28 -6.47
N VAL A 105 11.38 7.37 -5.49
CA VAL A 105 11.96 7.59 -4.15
C VAL A 105 13.50 7.74 -4.16
N HIS A 106 14.19 7.22 -5.18
CA HIS A 106 15.64 7.38 -5.30
C HIS A 106 16.06 8.77 -5.78
N ALA A 107 15.17 9.50 -6.47
CA ALA A 107 15.41 10.88 -6.92
C ALA A 107 15.01 11.91 -5.85
N ARG A 108 14.62 11.46 -4.66
CA ARG A 108 14.10 12.27 -3.58
C ARG A 108 15.12 12.45 -2.45
N GLU A 109 14.69 13.11 -1.38
CA GLU A 109 15.48 13.41 -0.20
C GLU A 109 16.22 12.14 0.32
N PRO A 110 17.44 12.25 0.87
CA PRO A 110 18.26 11.08 1.23
C PRO A 110 17.55 10.07 2.14
N PHE A 111 16.70 10.53 3.06
CA PHE A 111 15.94 9.66 3.95
C PHE A 111 14.88 8.79 3.23
N ARG A 112 14.61 9.04 1.94
CA ARG A 112 13.67 8.25 1.12
C ARG A 112 14.34 7.21 0.24
N GLN A 113 15.67 7.17 0.21
CA GLN A 113 16.40 6.31 -0.72
C GLN A 113 16.49 4.84 -0.25
N HIS A 114 16.24 4.58 1.03
CA HIS A 114 16.25 3.25 1.62
C HIS A 114 14.82 2.78 1.95
N SER A 115 14.45 1.61 1.43
CA SER A 115 13.26 0.88 1.85
C SER A 115 13.66 -0.24 2.81
N TYR A 116 12.89 -0.40 3.89
CA TYR A 116 13.01 -1.56 4.78
C TYR A 116 12.28 -2.81 4.25
N PHE A 117 11.47 -2.68 3.20
CA PHE A 117 10.55 -3.73 2.72
C PHE A 117 11.20 -4.66 1.70
#